data_AF-A0A317Z1N9-F1
#
_entry.id   AF-A0A317Z1N9-F1
#
_cell.length_a   1.000
_cell.length_b   1.000
_cell.length_c   1.000
_cell.angle_alpha   90.00
_cell.angle_beta   90.00
_cell.angle_gamma   90.00
#
_symmetry.space_group_name_H-M   'P 1'
#
loop_
_entity.id
_entity.type
_entity.pdbx_description
1 polymer ?
#
loop_
_entity_poly.entity_id
_entity_poly.type
_entity_poly.pdbx_seq_one_letter_code
_entity_poly.pdbx_strand_id
1 'polypeptide(L)'
;GFSFLLVIQQEEKRNQGITCASAGNHAQGVAFTAKYLNLHAVIFMPVTTPKQKVNQVQFFGGDNVEIKLEGDTFDDCLKSALSYTEQ
;
A
#
# COMPACT_ATOMS: atom_id res chain seq x y z
N GLY A 1 -0.60 8.58 -17.05
CA GLY A 1 -0.95 7.55 -16.07
C GLY A 1 0.32 7.02 -15.47
N PHE A 2 0.57 7.23 -14.18
CA PHE A 2 1.75 6.71 -13.49
C PHE A 2 1.30 5.54 -12.62
N SER A 3 1.68 4.32 -13.02
CA SER A 3 1.49 3.10 -12.23
C SER A 3 2.86 2.45 -12.09
N PHE A 4 3.60 2.85 -11.05
CA PHE A 4 4.82 2.17 -10.61
C PHE A 4 4.45 1.16 -9.51
N LEU A 5 5.10 -0.01 -9.51
CA LEU A 5 4.80 -1.14 -8.65
C LEU A 5 6.08 -1.82 -8.16
N LEU A 6 6.19 -2.01 -6.84
CA LEU A 6 6.97 -3.09 -6.21
C LEU A 6 6.08 -3.72 -5.14
N VAL A 7 5.93 -5.04 -5.19
CA VAL A 7 5.22 -5.82 -4.16
C VAL A 7 6.27 -6.61 -3.41
N ILE A 8 6.38 -6.38 -2.11
CA ILE A 8 7.25 -7.16 -1.22
C ILE A 8 6.35 -8.08 -0.41
N GLN A 9 6.37 -9.37 -0.73
CA GLN A 9 5.77 -10.43 0.07
C GLN A 9 6.89 -11.14 0.83
N GLN A 10 6.85 -11.12 2.16
CA GLN A 10 7.59 -12.08 2.96
C GLN A 10 6.69 -13.29 3.24
N GLU A 11 7.03 -14.44 2.65
CA GLU A 11 6.29 -15.70 2.83
C GLU A 11 6.33 -16.23 4.27
N GLU A 12 7.38 -15.92 5.05
CA GLU A 12 7.54 -16.39 6.44
C GLU A 12 6.69 -15.64 7.47
N LYS A 13 6.14 -14.47 7.13
CA LYS A 13 5.41 -13.58 8.03
C LYS A 13 3.93 -13.50 7.66
N ARG A 14 3.27 -14.64 7.42
CA ARG A 14 1.83 -14.72 7.10
C ARG A 14 0.91 -14.04 8.14
N ASN A 15 1.43 -13.77 9.35
CA ASN A 15 0.76 -13.03 10.42
C ASN A 15 1.01 -11.50 10.45
N GLN A 16 1.90 -10.94 9.61
CA GLN A 16 2.29 -9.51 9.68
C GLN A 16 1.67 -8.62 8.59
N GLY A 17 0.81 -9.16 7.73
CA GLY A 17 0.11 -8.37 6.71
C GLY A 17 0.90 -8.18 5.41
N ILE A 18 0.37 -7.39 4.49
CA ILE A 18 0.94 -7.12 3.17
C ILE A 18 1.34 -5.65 3.04
N THR A 19 2.42 -5.35 2.32
CA THR A 19 2.86 -3.97 2.09
C THR A 19 2.96 -3.66 0.60
N CYS A 20 2.50 -2.47 0.19
CA CYS A 20 2.51 -2.04 -1.21
C CYS A 20 2.90 -0.57 -1.34
N ALA A 21 3.82 -0.24 -2.25
CA ALA A 21 4.05 1.14 -2.67
C ALA A 21 3.30 1.39 -3.99
N SER A 22 2.09 1.95 -3.92
CA SER A 22 1.29 2.28 -5.11
C SER A 22 0.13 3.24 -4.80
N ALA A 23 -0.19 4.15 -5.73
CA ALA A 23 -1.28 5.12 -5.62
C ALA A 23 -2.37 4.96 -6.69
N GLY A 24 -2.45 3.79 -7.35
CA GLY A 24 -3.31 3.54 -8.51
C GLY A 24 -4.30 2.38 -8.34
N ASN A 25 -4.82 1.89 -9.47
CA ASN A 25 -5.77 0.76 -9.51
C ASN A 25 -5.20 -0.51 -8.86
N HIS A 26 -3.89 -0.69 -8.87
CA HIS A 26 -3.23 -1.81 -8.20
C HIS A 26 -3.35 -1.72 -6.67
N ALA A 27 -3.17 -0.53 -6.09
CA ALA A 27 -3.41 -0.32 -4.67
C ALA A 27 -4.87 -0.61 -4.29
N GLN A 28 -5.83 -0.32 -5.17
CA GLN A 28 -7.23 -0.69 -4.97
C GLN A 28 -7.42 -2.21 -4.98
N GLY A 29 -6.77 -2.93 -5.89
CA GLY A 29 -6.81 -4.40 -5.96
C GLY A 29 -6.16 -5.06 -4.74
N VAL A 30 -5.01 -4.54 -4.29
CA VAL A 30 -4.35 -4.98 -3.05
C VAL A 30 -5.24 -4.71 -1.85
N ALA A 31 -5.80 -3.50 -1.75
CA ALA A 31 -6.70 -3.12 -0.66
C ALA A 31 -7.96 -3.99 -0.61
N PHE A 32 -8.59 -4.22 -1.76
CA PHE A 32 -9.74 -5.10 -1.89
C PHE A 32 -9.40 -6.54 -1.49
N THR A 33 -8.25 -7.06 -1.92
CA THR A 33 -7.81 -8.42 -1.60
C THR A 33 -7.46 -8.57 -0.13
N ALA A 34 -6.82 -7.57 0.47
CA ALA A 34 -6.54 -7.51 1.90
C ALA A 34 -7.82 -7.59 2.72
N LYS A 35 -8.81 -6.77 2.37
CA LYS A 35 -10.14 -6.80 2.98
C LYS A 35 -10.82 -8.16 2.80
N TYR A 36 -10.78 -8.71 1.59
CA TYR A 36 -11.41 -9.99 1.25
C TYR A 36 -10.80 -11.17 2.02
N LEU A 37 -9.47 -11.19 2.16
CA LEU A 37 -8.73 -12.24 2.87
C LEU A 37 -8.63 -11.97 4.38
N ASN A 38 -9.24 -10.89 4.86
CA ASN A 38 -9.12 -10.40 6.23
C ASN A 38 -7.67 -10.22 6.71
N LEU A 39 -6.80 -9.77 5.81
CA LEU A 39 -5.40 -9.44 6.06
C LEU A 39 -5.25 -7.94 6.26
N HIS A 40 -4.31 -7.55 7.12
CA HIS A 40 -3.91 -6.16 7.24
C HIS A 40 -2.98 -5.78 6.08
N ALA A 41 -3.20 -4.62 5.45
CA ALA A 41 -2.33 -4.10 4.40
C ALA A 41 -1.88 -2.67 4.69
N VAL A 42 -0.61 -2.39 4.45
CA VAL A 42 -0.05 -1.04 4.51
C VAL A 42 0.29 -0.57 3.10
N ILE A 43 -0.28 0.56 2.68
CA ILE A 43 -0.08 1.11 1.35
C ILE A 43 0.64 2.45 1.45
N PHE A 44 1.87 2.48 0.96
CA PHE A 44 2.69 3.68 0.87
C PHE A 44 2.36 4.44 -0.41
N MET A 45 1.99 5.70 -0.26
CA MET A 45 1.71 6.62 -1.36
C MET A 45 2.49 7.92 -1.16
N PRO A 46 2.90 8.61 -2.24
CA PRO A 46 3.53 9.91 -2.11
C PRO A 46 2.59 10.92 -1.46
N VAL A 47 3.12 11.88 -0.69
CA VAL A 47 2.33 12.98 -0.11
C VAL A 47 1.67 13.85 -1.19
N THR A 48 2.24 13.85 -2.39
CA THR A 48 1.71 14.52 -3.59
C THR A 48 0.50 13.80 -4.20
N THR A 49 0.10 12.64 -3.68
CA THR A 49 -1.02 11.85 -4.19
C THR A 49 -2.35 12.59 -3.98
N PRO A 50 -3.17 12.78 -5.03
CA PRO A 50 -4.47 13.41 -4.89
C PRO A 50 -5.38 12.65 -3.92
N LYS A 51 -6.02 13.37 -2.99
CA LYS A 51 -6.94 12.80 -1.98
C LYS A 51 -8.01 11.89 -2.57
N GLN A 52 -8.50 12.19 -3.77
CA GLN A 52 -9.48 11.34 -4.47
C GLN A 52 -8.96 9.91 -4.67
N LYS A 53 -7.68 9.74 -5.01
CA LYS A 53 -7.07 8.41 -5.18
C LYS A 53 -6.86 7.72 -3.85
N VAL A 54 -6.39 8.45 -2.84
CA VAL A 54 -6.22 7.95 -1.47
C VAL A 54 -7.56 7.42 -0.94
N ASN A 55 -8.61 8.22 -1.03
CA ASN A 55 -9.96 7.85 -0.59
C ASN A 55 -10.49 6.62 -1.35
N GLN A 56 -10.20 6.51 -2.65
CA GLN A 56 -10.61 5.36 -3.43
C GLN A 56 -9.95 4.08 -2.91
N VAL A 57 -8.64 4.11 -2.62
CA VAL A 57 -7.94 2.95 -2.05
C VAL A 57 -8.45 2.60 -0.66
N GLN A 58 -8.66 3.60 0.21
CA GLN A 58 -9.23 3.39 1.55
C GLN A 58 -10.61 2.76 1.47
N PHE A 59 -11.44 3.18 0.51
CA PHE A 59 -12.78 2.64 0.31
C PHE A 59 -12.76 1.15 -0.04
N PHE A 60 -11.86 0.73 -0.94
CA PHE A 60 -11.70 -0.69 -1.28
C PHE A 60 -11.15 -1.51 -0.11
N GLY A 61 -10.24 -0.93 0.66
CA GLY A 61 -9.57 -1.56 1.80
C GLY A 61 -10.38 -1.64 3.09
N GLY A 62 -11.25 -0.67 3.34
CA GLY A 62 -11.92 -0.53 4.63
C GLY A 62 -10.93 -0.39 5.79
N ASP A 63 -11.25 -0.98 6.93
CA ASP A 63 -10.44 -0.93 8.15
C ASP A 63 -9.20 -1.84 8.09
N ASN A 64 -9.13 -2.70 7.07
CA ASN A 64 -8.03 -3.65 6.88
C ASN A 64 -6.82 -3.00 6.19
N VAL A 65 -6.93 -1.74 5.77
CA VAL A 65 -5.90 -1.05 5.02
C VAL A 65 -5.50 0.24 5.69
N GLU A 66 -4.21 0.38 5.93
CA GLU A 66 -3.58 1.61 6.39
C GLU A 66 -2.87 2.28 5.21
N ILE A 67 -3.20 3.55 4.93
CA ILE A 67 -2.49 4.32 3.90
C ILE A 67 -1.50 5.25 4.58
N LYS A 68 -0.21 5.07 4.24
CA LYS A 68 0.88 5.95 4.70
C LYS A 68 1.27 6.89 3.58
N LEU A 69 1.08 8.19 3.82
CA LEU A 69 1.52 9.24 2.91
C LEU A 69 2.95 9.63 3.29
N GLU A 70 3.93 9.09 2.56
CA GLU A 70 5.36 9.30 2.84
C GLU A 70 6.14 9.59 1.56
N GLY A 71 7.08 10.53 1.65
CA GLY A 71 7.94 10.90 0.54
C GLY A 71 7.24 11.68 -0.56
N ASP A 72 8.04 12.34 -1.39
CA ASP A 72 7.57 13.12 -2.53
C ASP A 72 7.60 12.31 -3.83
N THR A 73 8.42 11.26 -3.86
CA THR A 73 8.64 10.39 -5.01
C THR A 73 8.25 8.94 -4.74
N PHE A 74 8.15 8.16 -5.82
CA PHE A 74 7.92 6.72 -5.71
C PHE A 74 9.08 6.01 -5.00
N ASP A 75 10.33 6.43 -5.24
CA ASP A 75 11.51 5.82 -4.64
C ASP A 75 11.54 6.00 -3.12
N ASP A 76 11.03 7.15 -2.63
CA ASP A 76 10.87 7.38 -1.19
C ASP A 76 9.83 6.42 -0.58
N CYS A 77 8.66 6.28 -1.22
CA CYS A 77 7.63 5.33 -0.80
C CYS A 77 8.15 3.90 -0.79
N LEU A 78 8.95 3.56 -1.80
CA LEU A 78 9.55 2.25 -1.96
C LEU A 78 10.51 1.94 -0.81
N LYS A 79 11.37 2.90 -0.48
CA LYS A 79 12.31 2.78 0.61
C LYS A 79 11.60 2.62 1.95
N SER A 80 10.56 3.43 2.21
CA SER A 80 9.73 3.29 3.40
C SER A 80 9.04 1.92 3.48
N ALA A 81 8.49 1.44 2.36
CA ALA A 81 7.86 0.12 2.29
C ALA A 81 8.85 -1.02 2.57
N LEU A 82 10.07 -0.93 2.03
CA LEU A 82 11.13 -1.91 2.29
C LEU A 82 11.55 -1.88 3.77
N SER A 83 11.84 -0.70 4.32
CA SER A 83 12.19 -0.55 5.73
C SER A 83 11.07 -1.04 6.67
N TYR A 84 9.81 -0.87 6.29
CA TYR A 84 8.67 -1.39 7.04
C TYR A 84 8.62 -2.92 7.06
N THR A 85 9.08 -3.59 5.99
CA THR A 85 9.15 -5.07 5.95
C THR A 85 10.35 -5.66 6.69
N GLU A 86 11.41 -4.87 6.90
CA GLU A 86 12.62 -5.27 7.62
C GLU A 86 12.48 -5.17 9.16
N GLN A 87 11.45 -4.47 9.66
CA GLN A 87 11.10 -4.40 11.08
C GLN A 87 10.35 -5.66 11.57
#